data_AF-R9IXG6-F1
#
_entry.id   AF-R9IXG6-F1
#
_cell.length_a   1.000
_cell.length_b   1.000
_cell.length_c   1.000
_cell.angle_alpha   90.00
_cell.angle_beta   90.00
_cell.angle_gamma   90.00
#
_symmetry.space_group_name_H-M   'P 1'
#
loop_
_entity.id
_entity.type
_entity.pdbx_description
1 polymer ?
#
loop_
_entity_poly.entity_id
_entity_poly.type
_entity_poly.pdbx_seq_one_letter_code
_entity_poly.pdbx_strand_id
1 'polypeptide(L)'
;MRGNVKVIKFTAFVSILFLALTYFTTVNMETHMLELNTIWFSNNFVLTIFGGAFASMLVVLICEVQKYITAKASVEEYIFYQALYLYQALFLMKQNICDYQRNTEAGVPDNLLDETSRMIQSEIFALQSTDYAPFKQKNLLLTAHQKFCRETAIDFQPILKGCNAVKIAINKVKIDYLQQNVLNRIVTSADEPLQTVLSIQLGRVSDALRKVDEYLKDIDKYCNQRYDWEKQREQIHSNYVNIFEAWNFEKEFQKET
;
A
#
# COMPACT_ATOMS: atom_id res chain seq x y z
N MET A 1 -9.36 -3.30 11.37
CA MET A 1 -10.51 -4.10 10.82
C MET A 1 -10.92 -5.31 11.67
N ARG A 2 -10.03 -5.92 12.46
CA ARG A 2 -10.34 -7.13 13.26
C ARG A 2 -11.46 -6.94 14.29
N GLY A 3 -11.60 -5.74 14.85
CA GLY A 3 -12.68 -5.38 15.77
C GLY A 3 -14.06 -5.56 15.14
N ASN A 4 -14.26 -4.99 13.94
CA ASN A 4 -15.52 -5.08 13.20
C ASN A 4 -15.94 -6.53 12.94
N VAL A 5 -14.99 -7.41 12.56
CA VAL A 5 -15.28 -8.84 12.35
C VAL A 5 -15.78 -9.52 13.63
N LYS A 6 -15.21 -9.19 14.80
CA LYS A 6 -15.66 -9.74 16.09
C LYS A 6 -17.06 -9.23 16.45
N VAL A 7 -17.31 -7.94 16.28
CA VAL A 7 -18.61 -7.31 16.56
C VAL A 7 -19.69 -7.91 15.66
N ILE A 8 -19.44 -8.05 14.36
CA ILE A 8 -20.40 -8.64 13.42
C ILE A 8 -20.76 -10.07 13.82
N LYS A 9 -19.77 -10.91 14.18
CA LYS A 9 -20.03 -12.29 14.64
C LYS A 9 -20.89 -12.33 15.91
N PHE A 10 -20.61 -11.44 16.86
CA PHE A 10 -21.37 -11.34 18.11
C PHE A 10 -22.81 -10.88 17.85
N THR A 11 -23.00 -9.78 17.12
CA THR A 11 -24.33 -9.22 16.82
C THR A 11 -25.16 -10.20 15.99
N ALA A 12 -24.54 -10.96 15.07
CA ALA A 12 -25.22 -12.01 14.31
C ALA A 12 -25.73 -13.13 15.23
N PHE A 13 -24.89 -13.61 16.14
CA PHE A 13 -25.27 -14.65 17.11
C PHE A 13 -26.45 -14.19 17.99
N VAL A 14 -26.37 -12.98 18.55
CA VAL A 14 -27.42 -12.43 19.42
C VAL A 14 -28.72 -12.19 18.64
N SER A 15 -28.63 -11.73 17.39
CA SER A 15 -29.82 -11.57 16.52
C SER A 15 -30.52 -12.91 16.28
N ILE A 16 -29.77 -13.98 15.99
CA ILE A 16 -30.33 -15.32 15.79
C ILE A 16 -30.98 -15.83 17.08
N LEU A 17 -30.37 -15.59 18.23
CA LEU A 17 -30.93 -15.97 19.53
C LEU A 17 -32.29 -15.30 19.78
N PHE A 18 -32.39 -13.98 19.60
CA PHE A 18 -33.65 -13.28 19.77
C PHE A 18 -34.70 -13.66 18.73
N LEU A 19 -34.30 -13.97 17.49
CA LEU A 19 -35.22 -14.50 16.49
C LEU A 19 -35.80 -15.85 16.92
N ALA A 20 -34.98 -16.76 17.44
CA ALA A 20 -35.43 -18.06 17.92
C ALA A 20 -36.37 -17.93 19.13
N LEU A 21 -36.05 -17.04 20.07
CA LEU A 21 -36.92 -16.76 21.22
C LEU A 21 -38.27 -16.14 20.79
N THR A 22 -38.24 -15.23 19.83
CA THR A 22 -39.46 -14.62 19.24
C THR A 22 -40.32 -15.71 18.60
N TYR A 23 -39.72 -16.55 17.75
CA TYR A 23 -40.41 -17.66 17.08
C TYR A 23 -41.01 -18.65 18.08
N PHE A 24 -40.23 -19.07 19.10
CA PHE A 24 -40.73 -19.98 20.13
C PHE A 24 -41.91 -19.37 20.90
N THR A 25 -41.86 -18.07 21.21
CA THR A 25 -42.97 -17.37 21.87
C THR A 25 -44.21 -17.35 20.98
N THR A 26 -44.07 -17.11 19.68
CA THR A 26 -45.18 -17.15 18.72
C THR A 26 -45.82 -18.55 18.65
N VAL A 27 -45.00 -19.61 18.51
CA VAL A 27 -45.51 -20.99 18.48
C VAL A 27 -46.21 -21.33 19.79
N ASN A 28 -45.67 -20.91 20.93
CA ASN A 28 -46.29 -21.13 22.23
C ASN A 28 -47.67 -20.44 22.35
N MET A 29 -47.84 -19.26 21.77
CA MET A 29 -49.13 -18.56 21.71
C MET A 29 -50.17 -19.29 20.86
N GLU A 30 -49.77 -19.86 19.71
CA GLU A 30 -50.68 -20.57 18.82
C GLU A 30 -51.07 -21.97 19.33
N THR A 31 -50.13 -22.65 20.01
CA THR A 31 -50.31 -24.03 20.48
C THR A 31 -50.82 -24.13 21.91
N HIS A 32 -50.93 -23.00 22.64
CA HIS A 32 -51.31 -22.93 24.05
C HIS A 32 -50.50 -23.85 24.98
N MET A 33 -49.24 -24.14 24.65
CA MET A 33 -48.41 -25.07 25.44
C MET A 33 -48.07 -24.54 26.84
N LEU A 34 -47.88 -23.22 26.99
CA LEU A 34 -47.63 -22.52 28.26
C LEU A 34 -48.46 -21.24 28.32
N GLU A 35 -49.44 -21.21 29.23
CA GLU A 35 -50.23 -20.02 29.56
C GLU A 35 -49.48 -19.13 30.56
N LEU A 36 -48.64 -18.23 30.05
CA LEU A 36 -48.13 -17.10 30.84
C LEU A 36 -49.21 -16.02 30.86
N ASN A 37 -50.11 -16.10 31.84
CA ASN A 37 -51.23 -15.18 31.99
C ASN A 37 -51.19 -14.45 33.35
N THR A 38 -50.00 -13.97 33.72
CA THR A 38 -49.78 -13.15 34.91
C THR A 38 -49.82 -11.67 34.54
N ILE A 39 -50.29 -10.81 35.44
CA ILE A 39 -50.40 -9.34 35.22
C ILE A 39 -49.08 -8.70 34.73
N TRP A 40 -47.93 -9.28 35.10
CA TRP A 40 -46.59 -8.79 34.77
C TRP A 40 -45.89 -9.50 33.59
N PHE A 41 -46.32 -10.71 33.23
CA PHE A 41 -45.68 -11.53 32.21
C PHE A 41 -46.76 -12.18 31.34
N SER A 42 -47.03 -11.54 30.20
CA SER A 42 -47.90 -12.10 29.16
C SER A 42 -47.06 -12.54 27.96
N ASN A 43 -47.57 -13.54 27.23
CA ASN A 43 -46.94 -13.97 25.98
C ASN A 43 -46.78 -12.80 24.97
N ASN A 44 -47.75 -11.87 24.93
CA ASN A 44 -47.68 -10.65 24.12
C ASN A 44 -46.53 -9.71 24.52
N PHE A 45 -46.30 -9.56 25.82
CA PHE A 45 -45.21 -8.73 26.35
C PHE A 45 -43.84 -9.35 26.00
N VAL A 46 -43.68 -10.66 26.20
CA VAL A 46 -42.45 -11.40 25.87
C VAL A 46 -42.17 -11.35 24.37
N LEU A 47 -43.19 -11.54 23.53
CA LEU A 47 -43.08 -11.43 22.07
C LEU A 47 -42.62 -10.03 21.64
N THR A 48 -43.18 -8.98 22.24
CA THR A 48 -42.83 -7.59 21.93
C THR A 48 -41.38 -7.28 22.31
N ILE A 49 -40.92 -7.77 23.48
CA ILE A 49 -39.53 -7.58 23.91
C ILE A 49 -38.56 -8.30 22.99
N PHE A 50 -38.77 -9.60 22.73
CA PHE A 50 -37.84 -10.36 21.90
C PHE A 50 -37.88 -9.92 20.44
N GLY A 51 -39.06 -9.60 19.90
CA GLY A 51 -39.21 -9.04 18.56
C GLY A 51 -38.54 -7.67 18.42
N GLY A 52 -38.73 -6.79 19.40
CA GLY A 52 -38.07 -5.47 19.45
C GLY A 52 -36.55 -5.56 19.60
N ALA A 53 -36.07 -6.45 20.47
CA ALA A 53 -34.64 -6.73 20.65
C ALA A 53 -34.02 -7.32 19.37
N PHE A 54 -34.70 -8.25 18.71
CA PHE A 54 -34.30 -8.80 17.42
C PHE A 54 -34.19 -7.69 16.36
N ALA A 55 -35.24 -6.88 16.17
CA ALA A 55 -35.25 -5.82 15.18
C ALA A 55 -34.10 -4.81 15.40
N SER A 56 -33.87 -4.42 16.66
CA SER A 56 -32.79 -3.51 17.03
C SER A 56 -31.40 -4.10 16.73
N MET A 57 -31.18 -5.37 17.10
CA MET A 57 -29.91 -6.06 16.84
C MET A 57 -29.68 -6.32 15.35
N LEU A 58 -30.75 -6.59 14.58
CA LEU A 58 -30.66 -6.74 13.14
C LEU A 58 -30.21 -5.45 12.46
N VAL A 59 -30.74 -4.29 12.88
CA VAL A 59 -30.28 -2.98 12.39
C VAL A 59 -28.81 -2.77 12.69
N VAL A 60 -28.36 -3.06 13.92
CA VAL A 60 -26.94 -2.95 14.30
C VAL A 60 -26.07 -3.89 13.44
N LEU A 61 -26.52 -5.12 13.18
CA LEU A 61 -25.80 -6.07 12.34
C LEU A 61 -25.61 -5.55 10.93
N ILE A 62 -26.68 -5.03 10.31
CA ILE A 62 -26.63 -4.44 8.96
C ILE A 62 -25.64 -3.27 8.92
N CYS A 63 -25.71 -2.37 9.89
CA CYS A 63 -24.79 -1.22 10.00
C CYS A 63 -23.34 -1.67 10.14
N GLU A 64 -23.04 -2.66 10.98
CA GLU A 64 -21.68 -3.16 11.16
C GLU A 64 -21.14 -3.88 9.92
N VAL A 65 -21.99 -4.66 9.23
CA VAL A 65 -21.63 -5.28 7.94
C VAL A 65 -21.31 -4.21 6.90
N GLN A 66 -22.11 -3.16 6.78
CA GLN A 66 -21.85 -2.07 5.86
C GLN A 66 -20.55 -1.34 6.20
N LYS A 67 -20.33 -1.00 7.48
CA LYS A 67 -19.05 -0.40 7.94
C LYS A 67 -17.87 -1.28 7.58
N TYR A 68 -17.99 -2.60 7.72
CA TYR A 68 -16.93 -3.53 7.33
C TYR A 68 -16.66 -3.53 5.82
N ILE A 69 -17.70 -3.56 4.98
CA ILE A 69 -17.55 -3.53 3.52
C ILE A 69 -16.83 -2.24 3.09
N THR A 70 -17.26 -1.09 3.60
CA THR A 70 -16.63 0.21 3.32
C THR A 70 -15.18 0.25 3.81
N ALA A 71 -14.92 -0.18 5.04
CA ALA A 71 -13.56 -0.21 5.59
C ALA A 71 -12.66 -1.15 4.77
N LYS A 72 -13.17 -2.31 4.35
CA LYS A 72 -12.44 -3.25 3.51
C LYS A 72 -12.05 -2.62 2.17
N ALA A 73 -13.00 -2.00 1.47
CA ALA A 73 -12.72 -1.34 0.19
C ALA A 73 -11.69 -0.20 0.35
N SER A 74 -11.81 0.60 1.40
CA SER A 74 -10.87 1.68 1.71
C SER A 74 -9.45 1.16 2.01
N VAL A 75 -9.31 0.04 2.73
CA VAL A 75 -7.98 -0.55 2.98
C VAL A 75 -7.40 -1.17 1.71
N GLU A 76 -8.20 -1.82 0.87
CA GLU A 76 -7.73 -2.32 -0.44
C GLU A 76 -7.21 -1.19 -1.32
N GLU A 77 -7.92 -0.07 -1.36
CA GLU A 77 -7.53 1.13 -2.08
C GLU A 77 -6.26 1.76 -1.53
N TYR A 78 -6.17 1.86 -0.20
CA TYR A 78 -4.96 2.32 0.46
C TYR A 78 -3.74 1.45 0.11
N ILE A 79 -3.87 0.12 0.20
CA ILE A 79 -2.79 -0.81 -0.16
C ILE A 79 -2.36 -0.63 -1.62
N PHE A 80 -3.34 -0.52 -2.53
CA PHE A 80 -3.06 -0.33 -3.94
C PHE A 80 -2.28 0.96 -4.20
N TYR A 81 -2.74 2.09 -3.67
CA TYR A 81 -2.10 3.38 -3.92
C TYR A 81 -0.73 3.52 -3.24
N GLN A 82 -0.53 2.96 -2.04
CA GLN A 82 0.79 2.95 -1.42
C GLN A 82 1.79 2.08 -2.22
N ALA A 83 1.33 0.94 -2.78
CA ALA A 83 2.14 0.15 -3.69
C ALA A 83 2.42 0.87 -5.03
N LEU A 84 1.45 1.65 -5.53
CA LEU A 84 1.60 2.49 -6.72
C LEU A 84 2.68 3.57 -6.51
N TYR A 85 2.63 4.29 -5.39
CA TYR A 85 3.62 5.32 -5.07
C TYR A 85 5.01 4.71 -4.86
N LEU A 86 5.09 3.52 -4.25
CA LEU A 86 6.34 2.77 -4.15
C LEU A 86 6.89 2.42 -5.55
N TYR A 87 6.04 1.98 -6.47
CA TYR A 87 6.42 1.71 -7.85
C TYR A 87 6.96 2.97 -8.53
N GLN A 88 6.25 4.09 -8.41
CA GLN A 88 6.68 5.37 -9.00
C GLN A 88 8.03 5.82 -8.46
N ALA A 89 8.25 5.73 -7.15
CA ALA A 89 9.52 6.11 -6.53
C ALA A 89 10.69 5.23 -7.00
N LEU A 90 10.48 3.92 -7.13
CA LEU A 90 11.48 3.00 -7.70
C LEU A 90 11.74 3.27 -9.18
N PHE A 91 10.68 3.52 -9.95
CA PHE A 91 10.79 3.84 -11.37
C PHE A 91 11.59 5.12 -11.57
N LEU A 92 11.28 6.17 -10.81
CA LEU A 92 12.02 7.42 -10.83
C LEU A 92 13.48 7.20 -10.43
N MET A 93 13.76 6.46 -9.35
CA MET A 93 15.13 6.13 -8.96
C MET A 93 15.91 5.44 -10.09
N LYS A 94 15.27 4.47 -10.77
CA LYS A 94 15.84 3.77 -11.91
C LYS A 94 16.17 4.73 -13.05
N GLN A 95 15.22 5.59 -13.44
CA GLN A 95 15.41 6.50 -14.56
C GLN A 95 16.47 7.56 -14.24
N ASN A 96 16.51 8.08 -13.00
CA ASN A 96 17.57 8.99 -12.57
C ASN A 96 18.95 8.38 -12.81
N ILE A 97 19.17 7.12 -12.42
CA ILE A 97 20.45 6.44 -12.66
C ILE A 97 20.71 6.29 -14.16
N CYS A 98 19.72 5.84 -14.94
CA CYS A 98 19.87 5.66 -16.38
C CYS A 98 20.19 6.97 -17.12
N ASP A 99 19.56 8.07 -16.74
CA ASP A 99 19.77 9.37 -17.38
C ASP A 99 21.21 9.87 -17.18
N TYR A 100 21.76 9.74 -15.98
CA TYR A 100 23.16 10.08 -15.71
C TYR A 100 24.13 9.10 -16.38
N GLN A 101 23.80 7.81 -16.47
CA GLN A 101 24.62 6.83 -17.20
C GLN A 101 24.62 7.07 -18.72
N ARG A 102 23.54 7.61 -19.29
CA ARG A 102 23.46 8.01 -20.71
C ARG A 102 24.18 9.32 -20.99
N ASN A 103 24.16 10.27 -20.06
CA ASN A 103 24.83 11.56 -20.17
C ASN A 103 26.15 11.54 -19.38
N THR A 104 27.16 10.86 -19.92
CA THR A 104 28.45 10.64 -19.24
C THR A 104 29.26 11.91 -18.98
N GLU A 105 28.89 13.04 -19.59
CA GLU A 105 29.55 14.34 -19.34
C GLU A 105 28.89 15.13 -18.19
N ALA A 106 27.70 14.72 -17.76
CA ALA A 106 26.97 15.41 -16.71
C ALA A 106 27.54 15.08 -15.31
N GLY A 107 27.65 16.12 -14.48
CA GLY A 107 28.06 15.97 -13.09
C GLY A 107 27.01 15.27 -12.25
N VAL A 108 27.37 14.15 -11.62
CA VAL A 108 26.46 13.39 -10.76
C VAL A 108 26.34 14.09 -9.40
N PRO A 109 25.14 14.50 -8.97
CA PRO A 109 24.97 15.19 -7.70
C PRO A 109 25.01 14.21 -6.52
N ASP A 110 25.55 14.67 -5.39
CA ASP A 110 25.70 13.85 -4.17
C ASP A 110 24.34 13.35 -3.62
N ASN A 111 23.26 14.09 -3.90
CA ASN A 111 21.90 13.80 -3.44
C ASN A 111 21.01 13.09 -4.49
N LEU A 112 21.60 12.53 -5.56
CA LEU A 112 20.88 11.91 -6.70
C LEU A 112 19.73 10.97 -6.28
N LEU A 113 19.95 10.19 -5.21
CA LEU A 113 19.04 9.14 -4.76
C LEU A 113 18.33 9.47 -3.44
N ASP A 114 18.58 10.64 -2.85
CA ASP A 114 18.12 10.97 -1.50
C ASP A 114 16.60 10.96 -1.41
N GLU A 115 15.96 11.68 -2.33
CA GLU A 115 14.52 11.89 -2.28
C GLU A 115 13.74 10.64 -2.64
N THR A 116 14.17 9.92 -3.68
CA THR A 116 13.56 8.64 -4.04
C THR A 116 13.78 7.58 -2.96
N SER A 117 14.91 7.58 -2.27
CA SER A 117 15.13 6.69 -1.11
C SER A 117 14.17 7.01 0.04
N ARG A 118 13.95 8.30 0.32
CA ARG A 118 13.00 8.75 1.36
C ARG A 118 11.57 8.33 1.02
N MET A 119 11.14 8.52 -0.23
CA MET A 119 9.83 8.09 -0.73
C MET A 119 9.67 6.57 -0.58
N ILE A 120 10.62 5.79 -1.11
CA ILE A 120 10.61 4.31 -0.99
C ILE A 120 10.46 3.89 0.47
N GLN A 121 11.24 4.48 1.37
CA GLN A 121 11.19 4.16 2.79
C GLN A 121 9.81 4.47 3.41
N SER A 122 9.24 5.64 3.09
CA SER A 122 7.91 6.06 3.55
C SER A 122 6.82 5.08 3.13
N GLU A 123 6.74 4.75 1.84
CA GLU A 123 5.71 3.87 1.31
C GLU A 123 5.82 2.43 1.84
N ILE A 124 7.05 1.94 2.07
CA ILE A 124 7.26 0.63 2.70
C ILE A 124 6.70 0.61 4.13
N PHE A 125 6.96 1.65 4.93
CA PHE A 125 6.43 1.71 6.29
C PHE A 125 4.91 1.83 6.30
N ALA A 126 4.33 2.59 5.38
CA ALA A 126 2.89 2.71 5.23
C ALA A 126 2.25 1.36 4.87
N LEU A 127 2.84 0.60 3.95
CA LEU A 127 2.39 -0.75 3.60
C LEU A 127 2.50 -1.71 4.81
N GLN A 128 3.63 -1.71 5.51
CA GLN A 128 3.84 -2.61 6.67
C GLN A 128 2.94 -2.30 7.87
N SER A 129 2.50 -1.05 8.03
CA SER A 129 1.63 -0.63 9.12
C SER A 129 0.14 -0.86 8.84
N THR A 130 -0.22 -1.34 7.65
CA THR A 130 -1.62 -1.52 7.25
C THR A 130 -2.26 -2.76 7.89
N ASP A 131 -3.31 -2.57 8.71
CA ASP A 131 -4.11 -3.68 9.28
C ASP A 131 -5.20 -4.16 8.30
N TYR A 132 -4.81 -5.02 7.36
CA TYR A 132 -5.77 -5.73 6.52
C TYR A 132 -6.28 -7.02 7.22
N ALA A 133 -7.59 -7.05 7.54
CA ALA A 133 -8.21 -8.18 8.23
C ALA A 133 -9.51 -8.67 7.56
N PRO A 134 -9.41 -9.63 6.63
CA PRO A 134 -10.57 -10.23 5.96
C PRO A 134 -11.33 -11.22 6.87
N PHE A 135 -12.62 -11.42 6.60
CA PHE A 135 -13.44 -12.43 7.29
C PHE A 135 -12.94 -13.87 7.08
N LYS A 136 -12.45 -14.16 5.87
CA LYS A 136 -11.90 -15.48 5.51
C LYS A 136 -10.39 -15.48 5.75
N GLN A 137 -9.90 -16.45 6.50
CA GLN A 137 -8.45 -16.64 6.75
C GLN A 137 -7.66 -16.91 5.46
N LYS A 138 -8.28 -17.57 4.47
CA LYS A 138 -7.68 -17.86 3.15
C LYS A 138 -7.96 -16.74 2.14
N ASN A 139 -7.61 -15.51 2.47
CA ASN A 139 -7.76 -14.38 1.57
C ASN A 139 -6.47 -14.20 0.75
N LEU A 140 -6.57 -14.27 -0.58
CA LEU A 140 -5.42 -14.18 -1.48
C LEU A 140 -4.66 -12.85 -1.32
N LEU A 141 -5.37 -11.72 -1.22
CA LEU A 141 -4.75 -10.42 -1.01
C LEU A 141 -4.02 -10.34 0.34
N LEU A 142 -4.57 -10.92 1.40
CA LEU A 142 -3.88 -10.96 2.70
C LEU A 142 -2.58 -11.75 2.60
N THR A 143 -2.61 -12.91 1.93
CA THR A 143 -1.40 -13.73 1.74
C THR A 143 -0.37 -13.01 0.90
N ALA A 144 -0.78 -12.39 -0.22
CA ALA A 144 0.11 -11.61 -1.08
C ALA A 144 0.71 -10.41 -0.34
N HIS A 145 -0.10 -9.64 0.39
CA HIS A 145 0.35 -8.49 1.18
C HIS A 145 1.32 -8.90 2.29
N GLN A 146 1.02 -9.97 3.04
CA GLN A 146 1.92 -10.47 4.08
C GLN A 146 3.24 -11.00 3.51
N LYS A 147 3.19 -11.69 2.36
CA LYS A 147 4.39 -12.15 1.65
C LYS A 147 5.24 -10.96 1.24
N PHE A 148 4.62 -9.98 0.57
CA PHE A 148 5.27 -8.74 0.17
C PHE A 148 5.92 -8.08 1.39
N CYS A 149 5.16 -7.71 2.43
CA CYS A 149 5.70 -7.00 3.60
C CYS A 149 6.86 -7.73 4.31
N ARG A 150 6.87 -9.08 4.31
CA ARG A 150 7.98 -9.88 4.86
C ARG A 150 9.24 -9.81 3.99
N GLU A 151 9.08 -9.87 2.68
CA GLU A 151 10.17 -9.81 1.70
C GLU A 151 10.70 -8.36 1.53
N THR A 152 9.82 -7.36 1.56
CA THR A 152 10.13 -5.93 1.37
C THR A 152 11.18 -5.43 2.36
N ALA A 153 11.11 -5.83 3.63
CA ALA A 153 12.07 -5.36 4.63
C ALA A 153 13.51 -5.81 4.33
N ILE A 154 13.68 -6.99 3.70
CA ILE A 154 15.01 -7.56 3.43
C ILE A 154 15.52 -7.05 2.09
N ASP A 155 14.68 -7.08 1.07
CA ASP A 155 15.06 -6.77 -0.31
C ASP A 155 15.35 -5.28 -0.54
N PHE A 156 14.72 -4.38 0.22
CA PHE A 156 14.84 -2.95 0.03
C PHE A 156 15.94 -2.30 0.87
N GLN A 157 16.46 -2.97 1.91
CA GLN A 157 17.56 -2.45 2.72
C GLN A 157 18.82 -2.13 1.89
N PRO A 158 19.26 -3.00 0.95
CA PRO A 158 20.37 -2.68 0.05
C PRO A 158 20.10 -1.49 -0.87
N ILE A 159 18.84 -1.26 -1.25
CA ILE A 159 18.44 -0.12 -2.09
C ILE A 159 18.55 1.18 -1.28
N LEU A 160 18.00 1.21 -0.06
CA LEU A 160 18.07 2.38 0.82
C LEU A 160 19.52 2.73 1.20
N LYS A 161 20.37 1.73 1.41
CA LYS A 161 21.82 1.94 1.63
C LYS A 161 22.56 2.41 0.39
N GLY A 162 21.98 2.26 -0.80
CA GLY A 162 22.56 2.70 -2.08
C GLY A 162 22.81 4.20 -2.15
N CYS A 163 21.97 5.03 -1.53
CA CYS A 163 22.20 6.47 -1.40
C CYS A 163 23.56 6.78 -0.75
N ASN A 164 23.85 6.14 0.39
CA ASN A 164 25.13 6.33 1.07
C ASN A 164 26.30 5.80 0.23
N ALA A 165 26.11 4.68 -0.48
CA ALA A 165 27.14 4.13 -1.36
C ALA A 165 27.50 5.09 -2.51
N VAL A 166 26.52 5.76 -3.12
CA VAL A 166 26.74 6.77 -4.16
C VAL A 166 27.53 7.96 -3.60
N LYS A 167 27.14 8.50 -2.44
CA LYS A 167 27.88 9.59 -1.78
C LYS A 167 29.33 9.22 -1.48
N ILE A 168 29.56 8.01 -0.98
CA ILE A 168 30.91 7.49 -0.72
C ILE A 168 31.71 7.38 -2.02
N ALA A 169 31.10 6.87 -3.09
CA ALA A 169 31.77 6.73 -4.38
C ALA A 169 32.15 8.09 -4.98
N ILE A 170 31.23 9.08 -4.96
CA ILE A 170 31.54 10.44 -5.41
C ILE A 170 32.68 11.05 -4.61
N ASN A 171 32.66 10.92 -3.28
CA ASN A 171 33.73 11.43 -2.43
C ASN A 171 35.09 10.75 -2.69
N LYS A 172 35.10 9.45 -3.02
CA LYS A 172 36.32 8.76 -3.45
C LYS A 172 36.87 9.35 -4.75
N VAL A 173 36.04 9.53 -5.77
CA VAL A 173 36.47 10.16 -7.04
C VAL A 173 37.02 11.57 -6.79
N LYS A 174 36.34 12.38 -5.97
CA LYS A 174 36.81 13.72 -5.58
C LYS A 174 38.20 13.68 -4.94
N ILE A 175 38.45 12.72 -4.03
CA ILE A 175 39.76 12.53 -3.38
C ILE A 175 40.82 12.13 -4.42
N ASP A 176 40.51 11.21 -5.34
CA ASP A 176 41.44 10.73 -6.36
C ASP A 176 41.86 11.87 -7.31
N TYR A 177 40.94 12.75 -7.70
CA TYR A 177 41.25 13.94 -8.49
C TYR A 177 42.19 14.90 -7.76
N LEU A 178 41.95 15.13 -6.47
CA LEU A 178 42.80 15.99 -5.64
C LEU A 178 44.21 15.40 -5.50
N GLN A 179 44.34 14.09 -5.32
CA GLN A 179 45.65 13.42 -5.26
C GLN A 179 46.43 13.52 -6.59
N GLN A 180 45.73 13.58 -7.72
CA GLN A 180 46.30 13.73 -9.05
C GLN A 180 46.56 15.20 -9.44
N ASN A 181 46.35 16.16 -8.52
CA ASN A 181 46.42 17.61 -8.78
C ASN A 181 45.47 18.08 -9.91
N VAL A 182 44.39 17.35 -10.19
CA VAL A 182 43.36 17.76 -11.14
C VAL A 182 42.31 18.57 -10.39
N LEU A 183 42.44 19.90 -10.47
CA LEU A 183 41.50 20.82 -9.82
C LEU A 183 40.21 20.98 -10.64
N ASN A 184 39.08 21.06 -9.95
CA ASN A 184 37.75 21.39 -10.52
C ASN A 184 37.21 20.41 -11.57
N ARG A 185 37.71 19.17 -11.63
CA ARG A 185 37.09 18.14 -12.47
C ARG A 185 35.75 17.70 -11.87
N ILE A 186 34.72 17.74 -12.70
CA ILE A 186 33.37 17.31 -12.35
C ILE A 186 33.35 15.78 -12.26
N VAL A 187 32.75 15.24 -11.20
CA VAL A 187 32.54 13.79 -11.05
C VAL A 187 31.38 13.36 -11.94
N THR A 188 31.63 12.41 -12.83
CA THR A 188 30.69 11.91 -13.83
C THR A 188 30.29 10.47 -13.58
N SER A 189 29.24 9.99 -14.23
CA SER A 189 28.79 8.60 -14.13
C SER A 189 29.77 7.58 -14.71
N ALA A 190 30.78 8.02 -15.46
CA ALA A 190 31.83 7.20 -16.06
C ALA A 190 33.05 6.99 -15.14
N ASP A 191 33.16 7.73 -14.03
CA ASP A 191 34.29 7.61 -13.12
C ASP A 191 34.15 6.39 -12.20
N GLU A 192 35.23 5.63 -12.01
CA GLU A 192 35.29 4.58 -10.99
C GLU A 192 35.68 5.18 -9.63
N PRO A 193 35.07 4.74 -8.50
CA PRO A 193 34.17 3.57 -8.35
C PRO A 193 32.67 3.87 -8.56
N LEU A 194 32.30 5.07 -9.00
CA LEU A 194 30.90 5.51 -9.08
C LEU A 194 30.11 4.75 -10.15
N GLN A 195 30.70 4.48 -11.31
CA GLN A 195 30.09 3.69 -12.37
C GLN A 195 29.63 2.31 -11.86
N THR A 196 30.50 1.62 -11.13
CA THR A 196 30.21 0.31 -10.52
C THR A 196 29.06 0.41 -9.52
N VAL A 197 29.07 1.41 -8.63
CA VAL A 197 28.03 1.59 -7.62
C VAL A 197 26.66 1.88 -8.26
N LEU A 198 26.61 2.75 -9.26
CA LEU A 198 25.38 3.06 -10.00
C LEU A 198 24.82 1.82 -10.71
N SER A 199 25.69 1.00 -11.31
CA SER A 199 25.27 -0.23 -12.01
C SER A 199 24.71 -1.29 -11.06
N ILE A 200 25.36 -1.49 -9.89
CA ILE A 200 24.85 -2.39 -8.84
C ILE A 200 23.49 -1.91 -8.34
N GLN A 201 23.35 -0.60 -8.12
CA GLN A 201 22.11 -0.02 -7.63
C GLN A 201 20.98 -0.12 -8.66
N LEU A 202 21.28 0.09 -9.95
CA LEU A 202 20.33 -0.05 -11.04
C LEU A 202 19.74 -1.48 -11.10
N GLY A 203 20.59 -2.50 -10.93
CA GLY A 203 20.16 -3.89 -10.87
C GLY A 203 19.18 -4.13 -9.71
N ARG A 204 19.54 -3.70 -8.50
CA ARG A 204 18.69 -3.84 -7.30
C ARG A 204 17.34 -3.15 -7.45
N VAL A 205 17.33 -1.91 -7.94
CA VAL A 205 16.11 -1.14 -8.14
C VAL A 205 15.23 -1.79 -9.21
N SER A 206 15.83 -2.32 -10.28
CA SER A 206 15.08 -3.02 -11.35
C SER A 206 14.42 -4.30 -10.84
N ASP A 207 15.11 -5.07 -10.01
CA ASP A 207 14.55 -6.28 -9.40
C ASP A 207 13.40 -5.94 -8.43
N ALA A 208 13.56 -4.92 -7.60
CA ALA A 208 12.51 -4.45 -6.71
C ALA A 208 11.30 -3.92 -7.47
N LEU A 209 11.52 -3.14 -8.54
CA LEU A 209 10.45 -2.61 -9.39
C LEU A 209 9.61 -3.75 -10.00
N ARG A 210 10.25 -4.83 -10.44
CA ARG A 210 9.55 -6.03 -10.94
C ARG A 210 8.70 -6.70 -9.85
N LYS A 211 9.23 -6.85 -8.64
CA LYS A 211 8.48 -7.42 -7.51
C LYS A 211 7.26 -6.57 -7.14
N VAL A 212 7.38 -5.25 -7.19
CA VAL A 212 6.26 -4.33 -6.94
C VAL A 212 5.23 -4.39 -8.08
N ASP A 213 5.66 -4.50 -9.34
CA ASP A 213 4.74 -4.70 -10.49
C ASP A 213 3.93 -6.00 -10.35
N GLU A 214 4.59 -7.11 -10.01
CA GLU A 214 3.92 -8.39 -9.75
C GLU A 214 2.90 -8.25 -8.59
N TYR A 215 3.28 -7.55 -7.53
CA TYR A 215 2.41 -7.31 -6.39
C TYR A 215 1.18 -6.45 -6.75
N LEU A 216 1.35 -5.39 -7.54
CA LEU A 216 0.24 -4.55 -8.03
C LEU A 216 -0.72 -5.33 -8.94
N LYS A 217 -0.20 -6.21 -9.80
CA LYS A 217 -1.02 -7.13 -10.62
C LYS A 217 -1.85 -8.07 -9.74
N ASP A 218 -1.26 -8.62 -8.69
CA ASP A 218 -1.98 -9.50 -7.76
C ASP A 218 -3.11 -8.78 -7.02
N ILE A 219 -2.87 -7.53 -6.59
CA ILE A 219 -3.90 -6.68 -5.96
C ILE A 219 -5.03 -6.38 -6.94
N ASP A 220 -4.69 -5.92 -8.15
CA ASP A 220 -5.69 -5.49 -9.13
C ASP A 220 -6.53 -6.69 -9.62
N LYS A 221 -5.89 -7.84 -9.86
CA LYS A 221 -6.59 -9.10 -10.17
C LYS A 221 -7.54 -9.51 -9.04
N TYR A 222 -7.11 -9.38 -7.78
CA TYR A 222 -7.97 -9.66 -6.63
C TYR A 222 -9.17 -8.69 -6.57
N CYS A 223 -8.96 -7.43 -6.94
CA CYS A 223 -9.98 -6.39 -6.96
C CYS A 223 -10.79 -6.35 -8.27
N ASN A 224 -10.77 -7.42 -9.08
CA ASN A 224 -11.47 -7.51 -10.37
C ASN A 224 -11.11 -6.38 -11.35
N GLN A 225 -9.82 -6.04 -11.45
CA GLN A 225 -9.31 -4.99 -12.34
C GLN A 225 -9.90 -3.60 -12.06
N ARG A 226 -10.32 -3.34 -10.81
CA ARG A 226 -10.90 -2.05 -10.40
C ARG A 226 -9.96 -0.87 -10.66
N TYR A 227 -8.65 -1.09 -10.60
CA TYR A 227 -7.67 0.00 -10.67
C TYR A 227 -7.00 0.15 -12.04
N ASP A 228 -7.17 -0.84 -12.93
CA ASP A 228 -6.57 -0.83 -14.27
C ASP A 228 -5.04 -0.56 -14.21
N TRP A 229 -4.35 -1.40 -13.42
CA TRP A 229 -2.92 -1.21 -13.13
C TRP A 229 -2.07 -1.11 -14.40
N GLU A 230 -2.36 -1.93 -15.40
CA GLU A 230 -1.61 -1.95 -16.67
C GLU A 230 -1.64 -0.58 -17.35
N LYS A 231 -2.82 0.05 -17.43
CA LYS A 231 -2.96 1.39 -18.00
C LYS A 231 -2.24 2.46 -17.17
N GLN A 232 -2.32 2.38 -15.84
CA GLN A 232 -1.57 3.31 -14.97
C GLN A 232 -0.06 3.17 -15.15
N ARG A 233 0.44 1.94 -15.31
CA ARG A 233 1.85 1.67 -15.57
C ARG A 233 2.29 2.27 -16.90
N GLU A 234 1.51 2.08 -17.96
CA GLU A 234 1.77 2.70 -19.27
C GLU A 234 1.82 4.23 -19.17
N GLN A 235 0.88 4.83 -18.45
CA GLN A 235 0.86 6.28 -18.21
C GLN A 235 2.12 6.77 -17.48
N ILE A 236 2.52 6.09 -16.40
CA ILE A 236 3.76 6.42 -15.66
C ILE A 236 4.98 6.40 -16.58
N HIS A 237 5.09 5.40 -17.45
CA HIS A 237 6.23 5.28 -18.37
C HIS A 237 6.19 6.32 -19.48
N SER A 238 5.01 6.59 -20.05
CA SER A 238 4.83 7.56 -21.13
C SER A 238 5.00 9.02 -20.70
N ASN A 239 4.64 9.34 -19.45
CA ASN A 239 4.73 10.70 -18.90
C ASN A 239 6.12 11.02 -18.32
N TYR A 240 7.06 10.07 -18.38
CA TYR A 240 8.41 10.32 -17.89
C TYR A 240 9.12 11.33 -18.77
N VAL A 241 9.61 12.41 -18.16
CA VAL A 241 10.49 13.40 -18.79
C VAL A 241 11.90 13.23 -18.23
N ASN A 242 12.89 13.15 -19.12
CA ASN A 242 14.29 13.02 -18.74
C ASN A 242 14.73 14.20 -17.86
N ILE A 243 15.59 13.95 -16.86
CA ILE A 243 16.02 14.99 -15.89
C ILE A 243 16.64 16.20 -16.58
N PHE A 244 17.41 15.99 -17.64
CA PHE A 244 18.10 17.05 -18.37
C PHE A 244 17.17 17.81 -19.32
N GLU A 245 16.08 17.19 -19.76
CA GLU A 245 15.02 17.86 -20.54
C GLU A 245 14.10 18.68 -19.64
N ALA A 246 13.77 18.16 -18.45
CA ALA A 246 13.01 18.89 -17.44
C ALA A 246 13.73 20.16 -16.97
N TRP A 247 15.07 20.16 -16.95
CA TRP A 247 15.88 21.34 -16.65
C TRP A 247 15.92 22.38 -17.78
N ASN A 248 15.61 22.02 -19.02
CA ASN A 248 15.52 23.00 -20.11
C ASN A 248 14.24 23.85 -20.04
N PHE A 249 13.24 23.47 -19.24
CA PHE A 249 12.02 24.27 -19.00
C PHE A 249 12.34 25.63 -18.33
N GLU A 250 13.38 25.69 -17.48
CA GLU A 250 13.82 26.96 -16.88
C GLU A 250 14.39 27.95 -17.91
N LYS A 251 14.94 27.47 -19.05
CA LYS A 251 15.36 28.35 -20.15
C LYS A 251 14.18 28.94 -20.93
N GLU A 252 13.01 28.32 -20.89
CA GLU A 252 11.79 28.89 -21.49
C GLU A 252 11.29 30.08 -20.64
N PHE A 253 11.38 30.00 -19.31
CA PHE A 253 11.03 31.13 -18.43
C PHE A 253 12.05 32.27 -18.42
N GLN A 254 13.31 32.04 -18.79
CA GLN A 254 14.30 33.12 -18.94
C GLN A 254 14.23 33.88 -20.28
N LYS A 255 13.45 33.39 -21.27
CA LYS A 255 13.25 34.11 -22.53
C LYS A 255 12.19 35.21 -22.45
N GLU A 256 11.47 35.33 -21.33
CA GLU A 256 10.39 36.31 -21.12
C GLU A 256 10.76 37.48 -20.18
N THR A 257 12.05 37.67 -19.85
CA THR A 257 12.59 38.86 -19.14
C THR A 257 13.65 39.55 -19.96
#